data_AF-A0A535QHF8-F1
#
_entry.id   AF-A0A535QHF8-F1
#
_cell.length_a   1.000
_cell.length_b   1.000
_cell.length_c   1.000
_cell.angle_alpha   90.00
_cell.angle_beta   90.00
_cell.angle_gamma   90.00
#
_symmetry.space_group_name_H-M   'P 1'
#
loop_
_entity.id
_entity.type
_entity.pdbx_description
1 polymer ?
#
loop_
_entity_poly.entity_id
_entity_poly.type
_entity_poly.pdbx_seq_one_letter_code
_entity_poly.pdbx_strand_id
1 'polypeptide(L)'
;MLTRGFVRNRTSLIGSIIFLLVVVFFAGSAAFGTYFAYRALPTPANTEVLYLVLTGLFVLWIVLPLLEFSNNEGLDISKLTLFPLTRAELMVSLLFSTLLDVPTVGLFLLMAAIVAGWAVS
;
A
#
# COMPACT_ATOMS: atom_id res chain seq x y z
N MET A 1 29.79 1.33 -2.62
CA MET A 1 29.12 2.59 -3.04
C MET A 1 27.62 2.62 -2.69
N LEU A 2 26.96 1.48 -2.47
CA LEU A 2 25.55 1.36 -2.05
C LEU A 2 25.21 2.01 -0.69
N THR A 3 26.19 2.26 0.18
CA THR A 3 25.97 2.83 1.51
C THR A 3 26.00 4.35 1.55
N ARG A 4 26.44 5.04 0.50
CA ARG A 4 26.61 6.51 0.51
C ARG A 4 25.30 7.29 0.33
N GLY A 5 24.28 6.71 -0.30
CA GLY A 5 22.94 7.31 -0.40
C GLY A 5 22.18 7.33 0.93
N PHE A 6 22.33 6.27 1.73
CA PHE A 6 21.65 6.13 3.04
C PHE A 6 22.16 7.12 4.10
N VAL A 7 23.40 7.60 3.99
CA VAL A 7 24.02 8.45 5.02
C VAL A 7 23.53 9.90 4.94
N ARG A 8 23.00 10.36 3.79
CA ARG A 8 22.66 11.78 3.58
C ARG A 8 21.25 12.17 4.05
N ASN A 9 20.36 11.22 4.35
CA ASN A 9 18.95 11.55 4.65
C ASN A 9 18.29 10.62 5.70
N ARG A 10 18.97 10.39 6.84
CA ARG A 10 18.44 9.56 7.96
C ARG A 10 17.01 9.96 8.38
N THR A 11 16.69 11.26 8.35
CA THR A 11 15.36 11.78 8.68
C THR A 11 14.28 11.30 7.72
N SER A 12 14.59 11.23 6.42
CA SER A 12 13.66 10.71 5.40
C SER A 12 13.37 9.23 5.63
N LEU A 13 14.41 8.43 5.87
CA LEU A 13 14.26 6.99 6.12
C LEU A 13 13.45 6.70 7.40
N ILE A 14 13.71 7.43 8.48
CA ILE A 14 12.91 7.31 9.71
C ILE A 14 11.46 7.72 9.44
N GLY A 15 11.23 8.78 8.68
CA GLY A 15 9.89 9.22 8.25
C GLY A 15 9.15 8.13 7.47
N SER A 16 9.80 7.51 6.48
CA SER A 16 9.21 6.41 5.69
C SER A 16 8.89 5.19 6.54
N ILE A 17 9.77 4.81 7.48
CA ILE A 17 9.51 3.68 8.40
C ILE A 17 8.31 3.99 9.31
N ILE A 18 8.26 5.18 9.89
CA ILE A 18 7.13 5.59 10.75
C ILE A 18 5.84 5.59 9.94
N PHE A 19 5.86 6.16 8.73
CA PHE A 19 4.70 6.16 7.84
C PHE A 19 4.22 4.74 7.51
N LEU A 20 5.14 3.84 7.18
CA LEU A 20 4.82 2.44 6.95
C LEU A 20 4.21 1.78 8.18
N LEU A 21 4.76 1.99 9.38
CA LEU A 21 4.20 1.44 10.62
C LEU A 21 2.78 1.96 10.89
N VAL A 22 2.54 3.25 10.65
CA VAL A 22 1.22 3.86 10.78
C VAL A 22 0.24 3.25 9.79
N VAL A 23 0.61 3.14 8.51
CA VAL A 23 -0.24 2.53 7.49
C VAL A 23 -0.54 1.07 7.81
N VAL A 24 0.47 0.29 8.20
CA VAL A 24 0.28 -1.11 8.61
C VAL A 24 -0.62 -1.22 9.82
N PHE A 25 -0.48 -0.33 10.81
CA PHE A 25 -1.34 -0.33 12.00
C PHE A 25 -2.81 -0.05 11.63
N PHE A 26 -3.08 0.98 10.82
CA PHE A 26 -4.44 1.32 10.41
C PHE A 26 -5.04 0.29 9.46
N ALA A 27 -4.30 -0.15 8.44
CA ALA A 27 -4.73 -1.18 7.51
C ALA A 27 -4.94 -2.52 8.23
N GLY A 28 -4.05 -2.89 9.15
CA GLY A 28 -4.17 -4.08 9.99
C GLY A 28 -5.38 -4.03 10.92
N SER A 29 -5.65 -2.87 11.53
CA SER A 29 -6.84 -2.68 12.38
C SER A 29 -8.13 -2.78 11.57
N ALA A 30 -8.18 -2.18 10.38
CA ALA A 30 -9.32 -2.29 9.46
C ALA A 30 -9.50 -3.73 8.95
N ALA A 31 -8.40 -4.42 8.63
CA ALA A 31 -8.39 -5.83 8.24
C ALA A 31 -8.93 -6.73 9.36
N PHE A 32 -8.49 -6.51 10.60
CA PHE A 32 -9.00 -7.24 11.76
C PHE A 32 -10.49 -6.95 12.00
N GLY A 33 -10.90 -5.68 11.93
CA GLY A 33 -12.29 -5.27 12.10
C GLY A 33 -13.21 -5.90 11.06
N THR A 34 -12.80 -5.91 9.79
CA THR A 34 -13.58 -6.49 8.70
C THR A 34 -13.66 -8.02 8.80
N TYR A 35 -12.57 -8.69 9.16
CA TYR A 35 -12.57 -10.12 9.44
C TYR A 35 -13.59 -10.52 10.52
N PHE A 36 -13.62 -9.78 11.64
CA PHE A 36 -14.61 -10.02 12.70
C PHE A 36 -16.03 -9.67 12.27
N ALA A 37 -16.20 -8.59 11.51
CA ALA A 37 -17.51 -8.18 11.00
C ALA A 37 -18.16 -9.29 10.16
N TYR A 38 -17.40 -9.94 9.27
CA TYR A 38 -17.94 -11.02 8.43
C TYR A 38 -18.41 -12.24 9.21
N ARG A 39 -17.82 -12.51 10.39
CA ARG A 39 -18.14 -13.67 11.23
C ARG A 39 -19.20 -13.39 12.27
N ALA A 40 -19.24 -12.17 12.81
CA ALA A 40 -20.12 -11.81 13.91
C ALA A 40 -21.49 -11.32 13.43
N LEU A 41 -21.58 -10.75 12.23
CA LEU A 41 -22.83 -10.20 11.70
C LEU A 41 -23.67 -11.28 11.01
N PRO A 42 -24.99 -11.32 11.26
CA PRO A 42 -25.90 -12.18 10.51
C PRO A 42 -26.07 -11.69 9.07
N THR A 43 -26.45 -12.60 8.18
CA THR A 43 -26.89 -12.23 6.83
C THR A 43 -28.16 -11.37 6.91
N PRO A 44 -28.29 -10.28 6.13
CA PRO A 44 -27.43 -9.84 5.03
C PRO A 44 -26.33 -8.81 5.40
N ALA A 45 -26.22 -8.41 6.67
CA ALA A 45 -25.34 -7.32 7.09
C ALA A 45 -23.85 -7.61 6.82
N ASN A 46 -23.43 -8.88 6.90
CA ASN A 46 -22.08 -9.30 6.52
C ASN A 46 -21.73 -8.96 5.05
N THR A 47 -22.68 -9.16 4.13
CA THR A 47 -22.52 -8.85 2.70
C THR A 47 -22.47 -7.34 2.44
N GLU A 48 -23.27 -6.56 3.17
CA GLU A 48 -23.24 -5.10 3.06
C GLU A 48 -21.89 -4.53 3.50
N VAL A 49 -21.31 -5.07 4.59
CA VAL A 49 -19.94 -4.71 5.01
C VAL A 49 -18.93 -5.07 3.93
N LEU A 50 -19.06 -6.23 3.28
CA LEU A 50 -18.14 -6.63 2.21
C LEU A 50 -18.16 -5.61 1.07
N TYR A 51 -19.35 -5.19 0.63
CA TYR A 51 -19.47 -4.19 -0.43
C TYR A 51 -18.91 -2.83 -0.01
N LEU A 52 -19.15 -2.40 1.23
CA LEU A 52 -18.60 -1.15 1.76
C LEU A 52 -17.07 -1.19 1.75
N VAL A 53 -16.48 -2.28 2.24
CA VAL A 53 -15.02 -2.45 2.34
C VAL A 53 -14.39 -2.47 0.94
N LEU A 54 -14.94 -3.24 0.01
CA LEU A 54 -14.44 -3.30 -1.37
C LEU A 54 -14.56 -1.95 -2.09
N THR A 55 -15.67 -1.24 -1.90
CA THR A 55 -15.87 0.09 -2.49
C THR A 55 -14.89 1.10 -1.91
N GLY A 56 -14.74 1.13 -0.58
CA GLY A 56 -13.79 1.99 0.10
C GLY A 56 -12.34 1.71 -0.33
N LEU A 57 -11.99 0.44 -0.46
CA LEU A 57 -10.68 0.01 -0.94
C LEU A 57 -10.43 0.45 -2.38
N PHE A 58 -11.42 0.33 -3.27
CA PHE A 58 -11.33 0.82 -4.65
C PHE A 58 -11.12 2.33 -4.72
N VAL A 59 -11.88 3.11 -3.94
CA VAL A 59 -11.72 4.57 -3.87
C VAL A 59 -10.34 4.94 -3.33
N LEU A 60 -9.89 4.30 -2.24
CA LEU A 60 -8.56 4.53 -1.68
C LEU A 60 -7.46 4.20 -2.68
N TRP A 61 -7.62 3.13 -3.46
CA TRP A 61 -6.66 2.75 -4.49
C TRP A 61 -6.49 3.82 -5.58
N ILE A 62 -7.57 4.54 -5.92
CA ILE A 62 -7.51 5.66 -6.88
C ILE A 62 -6.87 6.91 -6.25
N VAL A 63 -7.21 7.21 -4.99
CA VAL A 63 -6.82 8.47 -4.34
C VAL A 63 -5.40 8.43 -3.80
N LEU A 64 -4.95 7.32 -3.22
CA LEU A 64 -3.65 7.21 -2.55
C LEU A 64 -2.45 7.55 -3.47
N PRO A 65 -2.37 7.05 -4.72
CA PRO A 65 -1.28 7.39 -5.62
C PRO A 65 -1.19 8.90 -5.92
N LEU A 66 -2.34 9.60 -5.94
CA LEU A 66 -2.37 11.05 -6.18
C LEU A 66 -1.78 11.83 -5.00
N LEU A 67 -1.96 11.33 -3.78
CA LEU A 67 -1.41 11.95 -2.56
C LEU A 67 0.08 11.62 -2.39
N GLU A 68 0.52 10.46 -2.85
CA GLU A 68 1.90 10.00 -2.69
C GLU A 68 2.84 10.44 -3.81
N PHE A 69 2.34 10.96 -4.93
CA PHE A 69 3.18 11.40 -6.06
C PHE A 69 4.29 12.37 -5.65
N SER A 70 4.06 13.25 -4.66
CA SER A 70 5.08 14.19 -4.17
C SER A 70 6.09 13.59 -3.19
N ASN A 71 5.76 12.45 -2.57
CA ASN A 71 6.55 11.82 -1.49
C ASN A 71 7.22 10.52 -1.93
N ASN A 72 6.73 9.88 -2.99
CA ASN A 72 7.23 8.62 -3.49
C ASN A 72 8.37 8.88 -4.48
N GLU A 73 9.61 8.68 -4.02
CA GLU A 73 10.80 8.82 -4.85
C GLU A 73 10.86 7.81 -6.01
N GLY A 74 10.11 6.70 -5.91
CA GLY A 74 9.95 5.72 -6.97
C GLY A 74 9.06 6.18 -8.12
N LEU A 75 8.16 7.15 -7.88
CA LEU A 75 7.39 7.81 -8.94
C LEU A 75 8.16 8.97 -9.59
N ASP A 76 9.22 9.47 -8.94
CA ASP A 76 10.06 10.54 -9.47
C ASP A 76 11.14 10.04 -10.44
N ILE A 77 10.72 9.82 -11.68
CA ILE A 77 11.59 9.46 -12.81
C ILE A 77 12.69 10.50 -13.11
N SER A 78 12.56 11.75 -12.66
CA SER A 78 13.54 12.81 -12.96
C SER A 78 14.93 12.46 -12.41
N LYS A 79 15.01 11.78 -11.25
CA LYS A 79 16.26 11.31 -10.65
C LYS A 79 16.94 10.21 -11.47
N LEU A 80 16.17 9.42 -12.21
CA LEU A 80 16.67 8.31 -13.03
C LEU A 80 17.14 8.77 -14.42
N THR A 81 16.75 9.96 -14.87
CA THR A 81 17.20 10.54 -16.15
C THR A 81 18.71 10.81 -16.20
N LEU A 82 19.35 10.91 -15.04
CA LEU A 82 20.81 11.07 -14.92
C LEU A 82 21.58 9.80 -15.28
N PHE A 83 20.90 8.64 -15.27
CA PHE A 83 21.49 7.36 -15.61
C PHE A 83 21.08 6.95 -17.04
N PRO A 84 22.00 6.37 -17.84
CA PRO A 84 21.69 5.92 -19.19
C PRO A 84 20.89 4.60 -19.16
N LEU A 85 19.65 4.67 -18.69
CA LEU A 85 18.73 3.53 -18.59
C LEU A 85 17.87 3.41 -19.85
N THR A 86 17.63 2.18 -20.28
CA THR A 86 16.70 1.87 -21.35
C THR A 86 15.25 2.03 -20.88
N ARG A 87 14.31 2.22 -21.83
CA ARG A 87 12.87 2.32 -21.51
C ARG A 87 12.36 1.10 -20.74
N ALA A 88 12.85 -0.09 -21.09
CA ALA A 88 12.45 -1.33 -20.43
C ALA A 88 12.90 -1.35 -18.96
N GLU A 89 14.14 -0.94 -18.67
CA GLU A 89 14.65 -0.88 -17.30
C GLU A 89 13.89 0.14 -16.45
N LEU A 90 13.52 1.30 -17.02
CA LEU A 90 12.66 2.28 -16.35
C LEU A 90 11.28 1.71 -16.04
N MET A 91 10.63 1.05 -17.00
CA MET A 91 9.31 0.44 -16.78
C MET A 91 9.37 -0.64 -15.70
N VAL A 92 10.39 -1.51 -15.73
CA VAL A 92 10.58 -2.57 -14.73
C VAL A 92 10.83 -1.97 -13.34
N SER A 93 11.67 -0.94 -13.24
CA SER A 93 11.94 -0.23 -11.99
C SER A 93 10.67 0.37 -11.39
N LEU A 94 9.86 1.04 -12.21
CA LEU A 94 8.59 1.61 -11.77
C LEU A 94 7.62 0.52 -11.28
N LEU A 95 7.53 -0.58 -12.02
CA LEU A 95 6.66 -1.71 -11.68
C LEU A 95 7.04 -2.31 -10.32
N PHE A 96 8.32 -2.59 -10.09
CA PHE A 96 8.79 -3.09 -8.79
C PHE A 96 8.67 -2.05 -7.67
N SER A 97 8.84 -0.77 -7.97
CA SER A 97 8.65 0.30 -6.99
C SER A 97 7.20 0.38 -6.51
N THR A 98 6.23 0.20 -7.42
CA THR A 98 4.80 0.22 -7.05
C THR A 98 4.37 -1.04 -6.29
N LEU A 99 5.03 -2.19 -6.50
CA LEU A 99 4.74 -3.43 -5.78
C LEU A 99 5.14 -3.37 -4.31
N LEU A 100 6.24 -2.67 -4.00
CA LEU A 100 6.74 -2.50 -2.64
C LEU A 100 6.30 -1.18 -2.00
N ASP A 101 5.35 -0.51 -2.62
CA ASP A 101 4.86 0.78 -2.16
C ASP A 101 4.01 0.63 -0.89
N VAL A 102 3.99 1.69 -0.08
CA VAL A 102 3.31 1.67 1.22
C VAL A 102 1.79 1.41 1.07
N PRO A 103 1.06 2.00 0.11
CA PRO A 103 -0.34 1.67 -0.16
C PRO A 103 -0.53 0.21 -0.55
N THR A 104 0.38 -0.34 -1.37
CA THR A 104 0.30 -1.72 -1.85
C THR A 104 0.39 -2.71 -0.70
N VAL A 105 1.25 -2.46 0.29
CA VAL A 105 1.33 -3.28 1.51
C VAL A 105 0.00 -3.25 2.28
N GLY A 106 -0.61 -2.08 2.45
CA GLY A 106 -1.91 -1.94 3.12
C GLY A 106 -3.04 -2.67 2.38
N LEU A 107 -3.03 -2.62 1.04
CA LEU A 107 -3.98 -3.32 0.18
C LEU A 107 -3.86 -4.85 0.30
N PHE A 108 -2.63 -5.37 0.33
CA PHE A 108 -2.39 -6.80 0.53
C PHE A 108 -2.95 -7.30 1.85
N LEU A 109 -2.75 -6.54 2.94
CA LEU A 109 -3.29 -6.89 4.26
C LEU A 109 -4.82 -6.92 4.26
N LEU A 110 -5.46 -5.91 3.68
CA LEU A 110 -6.92 -5.83 3.59
C LEU A 110 -7.49 -6.95 2.71
N MET A 111 -6.89 -7.22 1.55
CA MET A 111 -7.33 -8.34 0.70
C MET A 111 -7.15 -9.70 1.38
N ALA A 112 -6.03 -9.92 2.05
CA ALA A 112 -5.80 -11.16 2.78
C ALA A 112 -6.88 -11.38 3.85
N ALA A 113 -7.28 -10.33 4.58
CA ALA A 113 -8.34 -10.41 5.57
C ALA A 113 -9.73 -10.63 4.95
N ILE A 114 -10.02 -10.04 3.80
CA ILE A 114 -11.27 -10.31 3.08
C ILE A 114 -11.32 -11.77 2.65
N VAL A 115 -10.26 -12.28 2.01
CA VAL A 115 -10.20 -13.67 1.56
C VAL A 115 -10.29 -14.63 2.76
N ALA A 116 -9.50 -14.42 3.82
CA ALA A 116 -9.50 -15.30 4.98
C ALA A 116 -10.77 -15.19 5.84
N GLY A 117 -11.38 -14.01 5.89
CA GLY A 117 -12.60 -13.74 6.64
C GLY A 117 -13.82 -14.30 5.93
N TRP A 118 -13.96 -14.03 4.63
CA TRP A 118 -15.10 -14.43 3.81
C TRP A 118 -15.05 -15.89 3.36
N ALA A 119 -13.88 -16.43 2.99
CA ALA A 119 -13.80 -17.82 2.52
C ALA A 119 -14.05 -18.86 3.63
N VAL A 120 -14.02 -18.44 4.89
CA VAL A 120 -14.15 -19.30 6.07
C VAL A 120 -15.42 -18.97 6.88
N SER A 121 -16.22 -17.99 6.45
CA SER A 121 -17.53 -17.63 7.03
C SER A 121 -18.67 -18.25 6.24
#